data_AF-A0A354EX29-F1
#
_entry.id   AF-A0A354EX29-F1
#
_cell.length_a   1.000
_cell.length_b   1.000
_cell.length_c   1.000
_cell.angle_alpha   90.00
_cell.angle_beta   90.00
_cell.angle_gamma   90.00
#
_symmetry.space_group_name_H-M   'P 1'
#
loop_
_entity.id
_entity.type
_entity.pdbx_description
1 polymer ?
#
loop_
_entity_poly.entity_id
_entity_poly.type
_entity_poly.pdbx_seq_one_letter_code
_entity_poly.pdbx_strand_id
1 'polypeptide(L)'
;MKKYSQIKVAAVALSMYCISTFTALPDKPITIVLPFPAGSATGNVTRIIAQNYSERLGQPVMTDSGMWQMQANKLSNHFRVIRYNGRGNVKSDHAGANYSISLLADNVVALLNMLQV
;
A
#
# COMPACT_ATOMS: atom_id res chain seq x y z
N MET A 1 -36.43 40.31 -28.17
CA MET A 1 -35.00 39.92 -28.24
C MET A 1 -34.42 39.42 -26.90
N LYS A 2 -34.84 39.93 -25.73
CA LYS A 2 -34.30 39.52 -24.40
C LYS A 2 -34.56 38.04 -24.01
N LYS A 3 -35.67 37.42 -24.43
CA LYS A 3 -36.03 36.02 -24.07
C LYS A 3 -35.07 34.96 -24.63
N TYR A 4 -34.51 35.21 -25.82
CA TYR A 4 -33.53 34.29 -26.45
C TYR A 4 -32.14 34.33 -25.78
N SER A 5 -31.81 35.44 -25.10
CA SER A 5 -30.56 35.57 -24.33
C SER A 5 -30.59 34.72 -23.06
N GLN A 6 -31.76 34.57 -22.44
CA GLN A 6 -31.93 33.79 -21.21
C GLN A 6 -31.79 32.27 -21.47
N ILE A 7 -32.24 31.81 -22.64
CA ILE A 7 -32.15 30.39 -23.04
C ILE A 7 -30.69 29.99 -23.29
N LYS A 8 -29.87 30.88 -23.85
CA LYS A 8 -28.44 30.61 -24.06
C LYS A 8 -27.67 30.52 -22.73
N VAL A 9 -28.01 31.35 -21.75
CA VAL A 9 -27.37 31.33 -20.42
C VAL A 9 -27.73 30.04 -19.66
N ALA A 10 -28.99 29.62 -19.73
CA ALA A 10 -29.44 28.38 -19.09
C ALA A 10 -28.77 27.12 -19.69
N ALA A 11 -28.55 27.09 -21.00
CA ALA A 11 -27.90 25.97 -21.67
C ALA A 11 -26.41 25.82 -21.28
N VAL A 12 -25.70 26.94 -21.09
CA VAL A 12 -24.30 26.93 -20.61
C VAL A 12 -24.21 26.49 -19.15
N ALA A 13 -25.17 26.90 -18.31
CA ALA A 13 -25.23 26.49 -16.91
C ALA A 13 -25.50 24.99 -16.74
N LEU A 14 -26.32 24.39 -17.62
CA LEU A 14 -26.63 22.97 -17.58
C LEU A 14 -25.44 22.11 -18.06
N SER A 15 -24.65 22.60 -19.02
CA SER A 15 -23.45 21.88 -19.48
C SER A 15 -22.32 21.83 -18.44
N MET A 16 -22.26 22.77 -17.48
CA MET A 16 -21.28 22.74 -16.39
C MET A 16 -21.61 21.71 -15.29
N TYR A 17 -22.83 21.18 -15.26
CA TYR A 17 -23.26 20.21 -14.24
C TYR A 17 -22.86 18.75 -14.57
N CYS A 18 -22.30 18.50 -15.76
CA CYS A 18 -21.93 17.16 -16.24
C CYS A 18 -20.46 16.78 -15.99
N ILE A 19 -19.73 17.50 -15.13
CA ILE A 19 -18.40 17.04 -14.70
C ILE A 19 -18.63 15.82 -13.80
N SER A 20 -18.55 14.68 -14.44
CA SER A 20 -18.70 13.36 -13.85
C SER A 20 -17.70 13.23 -12.71
N THR A 21 -18.16 12.79 -11.53
CA THR A 21 -17.29 12.23 -10.50
C THR A 21 -16.76 10.90 -11.03
N PHE A 22 -15.78 10.94 -11.93
CA PHE A 22 -14.96 9.79 -12.21
C PHE A 22 -14.24 9.51 -10.89
N THR A 23 -14.71 8.53 -10.14
CA THR A 23 -13.96 8.01 -9.01
C THR A 23 -12.77 7.28 -9.61
N ALA A 24 -11.74 8.05 -9.93
CA ALA A 24 -10.40 7.52 -10.10
C ALA A 24 -10.09 6.66 -8.87
N LEU A 25 -9.18 5.70 -9.04
CA LEU A 25 -8.67 4.82 -7.98
C LEU A 25 -8.79 5.41 -6.57
N PRO A 26 -9.21 4.61 -5.57
CA PRO A 26 -9.61 5.11 -4.26
C PRO A 26 -8.62 6.15 -3.72
N ASP A 27 -9.14 7.24 -3.13
CA ASP A 27 -8.33 8.34 -2.54
C ASP A 27 -7.30 7.86 -1.49
N LYS A 28 -7.45 6.63 -1.00
CA LYS A 28 -6.59 6.01 0.00
C LYS A 28 -5.60 5.03 -0.67
N PRO A 29 -4.34 5.00 -0.22
CA PRO A 29 -3.34 4.04 -0.70
C PRO A 29 -3.86 2.61 -0.66
N ILE A 30 -3.60 1.85 -1.73
CA ILE A 30 -3.99 0.44 -1.78
C ILE A 30 -3.05 -0.35 -0.87
N THR A 31 -3.63 -1.15 0.03
CA THR A 31 -2.87 -2.02 0.94
C THR A 31 -3.25 -3.48 0.72
N ILE A 32 -2.26 -4.32 0.42
CA ILE A 32 -2.41 -5.77 0.35
C ILE A 32 -2.17 -6.36 1.73
N VAL A 33 -3.19 -6.99 2.30
CA VAL A 33 -3.12 -7.64 3.61
C VAL A 33 -2.68 -9.10 3.43
N LEU A 34 -1.58 -9.48 4.07
CA LEU A 34 -0.92 -10.78 3.85
C LEU A 34 -0.91 -11.65 5.12
N PRO A 35 -1.38 -12.91 5.03
CA PRO A 35 -1.36 -13.86 6.16
C PRO A 35 -0.02 -14.56 6.35
N PHE A 36 1.07 -13.99 5.87
CA PHE A 36 2.40 -14.59 5.94
C PHE A 36 3.42 -13.56 6.45
N PRO A 37 4.43 -13.99 7.22
CA PRO A 37 5.44 -13.08 7.77
C PRO A 37 6.30 -12.44 6.67
N ALA A 38 6.94 -11.32 7.02
CA ALA A 38 7.98 -10.72 6.19
C ALA A 38 9.12 -11.74 5.92
N GLY A 39 9.61 -11.80 4.68
CA GLY A 39 10.63 -12.77 4.26
C GLY A 39 10.09 -14.13 3.80
N SER A 40 8.80 -14.44 4.02
CA SER A 40 8.18 -15.65 3.43
C SER A 40 8.14 -15.60 1.91
N ALA A 41 8.14 -16.75 1.25
CA ALA A 41 8.01 -16.84 -0.21
C ALA A 41 6.77 -16.08 -0.71
N THR A 42 5.61 -16.27 -0.05
CA THR A 42 4.38 -15.54 -0.40
C THR A 42 4.54 -14.04 -0.19
N GLY A 43 5.14 -13.59 0.92
CA GLY A 43 5.35 -12.17 1.16
C GLY A 43 6.32 -11.50 0.21
N ASN A 44 7.29 -12.24 -0.32
CA ASN A 44 8.22 -11.74 -1.34
C ASN A 44 7.49 -11.58 -2.68
N VAL A 45 6.72 -12.60 -3.10
CA VAL A 45 5.89 -12.53 -4.31
C VAL A 45 4.88 -11.37 -4.22
N THR A 46 4.22 -11.19 -3.08
CA THR A 46 3.26 -10.10 -2.88
C THR A 46 3.91 -8.72 -3.00
N ARG A 47 5.18 -8.53 -2.57
CA ARG A 47 5.90 -7.26 -2.78
C ARG A 47 6.19 -6.98 -4.24
N ILE A 48 6.58 -8.00 -5.00
CA ILE A 48 6.81 -7.86 -6.45
C ILE A 48 5.52 -7.47 -7.15
N ILE A 49 4.39 -8.09 -6.77
CA ILE A 49 3.06 -7.73 -7.29
C ILE A 49 2.70 -6.30 -6.89
N ALA A 50 2.86 -5.92 -5.62
CA ALA A 50 2.57 -4.59 -5.14
C ALA A 50 3.38 -3.52 -5.90
N GLN A 51 4.67 -3.77 -6.14
CA GLN A 51 5.53 -2.88 -6.92
C GLN A 51 5.01 -2.72 -8.36
N ASN A 52 4.75 -3.83 -9.08
CA ASN A 52 4.24 -3.78 -10.46
C ASN A 52 2.93 -3.01 -10.55
N TYR A 53 2.03 -3.18 -9.57
CA TYR A 53 0.80 -2.41 -9.52
C TYR A 53 1.05 -0.95 -9.17
N SER A 54 2.00 -0.65 -8.29
CA SER A 54 2.35 0.73 -7.96
C SER A 54 2.85 1.52 -9.17
N GLU A 55 3.71 0.91 -10.00
CA GLU A 55 4.20 1.50 -11.25
C GLU A 55 3.05 1.73 -12.26
N ARG A 56 2.14 0.77 -12.39
CA ARG A 56 0.99 0.86 -13.32
C ARG A 56 -0.06 1.87 -12.87
N LEU A 57 -0.25 2.02 -11.57
CA LEU A 57 -1.29 2.89 -11.00
C LEU A 57 -0.78 4.30 -10.70
N GLY A 58 0.54 4.54 -10.75
CA GLY A 58 1.13 5.82 -10.42
C GLY A 58 0.98 6.21 -8.94
N GLN A 59 0.64 5.25 -8.07
CA GLN A 59 0.44 5.46 -6.65
C GLN A 59 1.04 4.33 -5.82
N PRO A 60 1.46 4.58 -4.56
CA PRO A 60 1.99 3.54 -3.69
C PRO A 60 0.99 2.41 -3.44
N VAL A 61 1.43 1.16 -3.62
CA VAL A 61 0.72 -0.03 -3.16
C VAL A 61 1.54 -0.67 -2.04
N MET A 62 0.96 -0.78 -0.86
CA MET A 62 1.66 -1.19 0.36
C MET A 62 1.29 -2.62 0.76
N THR A 63 2.14 -3.26 1.57
CA THR A 63 1.80 -4.54 2.21
C THR A 63 1.63 -4.36 3.72
N ASP A 64 0.70 -5.12 4.31
CA ASP A 64 0.51 -5.15 5.77
C ASP A 64 0.43 -6.60 6.30
N SER A 65 1.02 -6.79 7.48
CA SER A 65 1.01 -8.04 8.25
C SER A 65 0.26 -7.91 9.59
N GLY A 66 -0.56 -6.86 9.74
CA GLY A 66 -1.32 -6.53 10.93
C GLY A 66 -2.19 -7.67 11.46
N MET A 67 -2.64 -8.60 10.60
CA MET A 67 -3.45 -9.73 11.04
C MET A 67 -2.74 -10.66 12.05
N TRP A 68 -1.40 -10.68 12.07
CA TRP A 68 -0.63 -11.48 13.03
C TRP A 68 -0.63 -10.90 14.45
N GLN A 69 -1.24 -9.73 14.66
CA GLN A 69 -1.26 -9.07 15.97
C GLN A 69 -1.88 -9.95 17.06
N MET A 70 -2.96 -10.67 16.73
CA MET A 70 -3.64 -11.52 17.70
C MET A 70 -2.80 -12.74 18.10
N GLN A 71 -2.09 -13.34 17.14
CA GLN A 71 -1.24 -14.52 17.34
C GLN A 71 0.04 -14.14 18.07
N ALA A 72 0.62 -12.98 17.76
CA ALA A 72 1.83 -12.48 18.42
C ALA A 72 1.65 -12.38 19.93
N ASN A 73 0.49 -11.86 20.38
CA ASN A 73 0.15 -11.76 21.80
C ASN A 73 0.05 -13.13 22.50
N LYS A 74 -0.39 -14.17 21.79
CA LYS A 74 -0.42 -15.54 22.34
C LYS A 74 0.97 -16.15 22.40
N LEU A 75 1.77 -15.96 21.35
CA LEU A 75 3.12 -16.51 21.26
C LEU A 75 4.08 -15.84 22.23
N SER A 76 3.87 -14.57 22.57
CA SER A 76 4.70 -13.85 23.55
C SER A 76 4.64 -14.43 24.96
N ASN A 77 3.64 -15.26 25.27
CA ASN A 77 3.58 -15.97 26.55
C ASN A 77 4.65 -17.07 26.66
N HIS A 78 5.21 -17.52 25.53
CA HIS A 78 6.15 -18.64 25.47
C HIS A 78 7.46 -18.31 24.76
N PHE A 79 7.48 -17.27 23.92
CA PHE A 79 8.62 -16.93 23.08
C PHE A 79 8.90 -15.44 23.11
N ARG A 80 10.18 -15.06 22.93
CA ARG A 80 10.54 -13.69 22.60
C ARG A 80 10.17 -13.42 21.14
N VAL A 81 9.02 -12.80 20.92
CA VAL A 81 8.49 -12.53 19.58
C VAL A 81 9.03 -11.20 19.07
N ILE A 82 9.81 -11.24 17.99
CA ILE A 82 10.25 -10.04 17.26
C ILE A 82 9.39 -9.89 16.02
N ARG A 83 8.71 -8.76 15.91
CA ARG A 83 7.97 -8.37 14.71
C ARG A 83 8.53 -7.07 14.18
N TYR A 84 8.78 -7.06 12.88
CA TYR A 84 9.33 -5.91 12.19
C TYR A 84 8.61 -5.71 10.86
N ASN A 85 8.56 -4.46 10.42
CA ASN A 85 8.05 -4.11 9.11
C ASN A 85 9.24 -4.13 8.13
N GLY A 86 9.27 -5.11 7.23
CA GLY A 86 10.21 -5.11 6.11
C GLY A 86 10.00 -3.91 5.17
N ARG A 87 10.94 -3.70 4.25
CA ARG A 87 10.79 -2.69 3.18
C ARG A 87 9.51 -2.93 2.36
N GLY A 88 8.83 -1.87 1.94
CA GLY A 88 7.55 -1.98 1.21
C GLY A 88 6.32 -2.31 2.08
N ASN A 89 6.44 -2.19 3.41
CA ASN A 89 5.29 -2.21 4.32
C ASN A 89 4.87 -0.78 4.67
N VAL A 90 3.59 -0.62 5.05
CA VAL A 90 2.93 0.67 5.39
C VAL A 90 3.76 1.60 6.29
N LYS A 91 4.59 1.07 7.20
CA LYS A 91 5.38 1.84 8.19
C LYS A 91 6.90 1.85 7.97
N SER A 92 7.38 1.27 6.87
CA SER A 92 8.82 1.20 6.56
C SER A 92 9.10 1.87 5.22
N ASP A 93 10.36 2.20 4.99
CA ASP A 93 10.79 2.85 3.74
C ASP A 93 10.38 2.04 2.49
N HIS A 94 10.10 2.78 1.41
CA HIS A 94 9.67 2.30 0.09
C HIS A 94 10.70 2.63 -1.01
N ALA A 95 11.83 3.26 -0.68
CA ALA A 95 12.77 3.78 -1.67
C ALA A 95 13.48 2.68 -2.48
N GLY A 96 12.93 2.27 -3.62
CA GLY A 96 13.66 1.48 -4.63
C GLY A 96 12.80 0.48 -5.39
N ALA A 97 13.05 0.39 -6.70
CA ALA A 97 12.31 -0.45 -7.64
C ALA A 97 12.84 -1.89 -7.77
N ASN A 98 13.64 -2.38 -6.82
CA ASN A 98 14.29 -3.70 -6.94
C ASN A 98 14.25 -4.47 -5.62
N TYR A 99 13.09 -5.03 -5.28
CA TYR A 99 12.97 -5.97 -4.17
C TYR A 99 13.53 -7.34 -4.58
N SER A 100 14.66 -7.75 -4.01
CA SER A 100 15.15 -9.13 -4.10
C SER A 100 14.99 -9.87 -2.77
N ILE A 101 14.89 -11.20 -2.82
CA ILE A 101 14.84 -12.04 -1.62
C ILE A 101 16.10 -11.81 -0.77
N SER A 102 17.26 -11.73 -1.42
CA SER A 102 18.54 -11.49 -0.75
C SER A 102 18.54 -10.15 0.00
N LEU A 103 18.10 -9.06 -0.63
CA LEU A 103 18.00 -7.75 0.03
C LEU A 103 17.08 -7.81 1.24
N LEU A 104 15.93 -8.47 1.12
CA LEU A 104 14.99 -8.60 2.24
C LEU A 104 15.59 -9.43 3.38
N ALA A 105 16.32 -10.51 3.07
CA ALA A 105 17.02 -11.33 4.05
C ALA A 105 18.14 -10.57 4.76
N ASP A 106 18.96 -9.82 4.01
CA ASP A 106 20.05 -9.00 4.56
C ASP A 106 19.51 -7.95 5.55
N ASN A 107 18.35 -7.35 5.26
CA ASN A 107 17.68 -6.43 6.18
C ASN A 107 17.29 -7.11 7.50
N VAL A 108 16.86 -8.38 7.46
CA VAL A 108 16.54 -9.13 8.69
C VAL A 108 17.81 -9.37 9.50
N VAL A 109 18.88 -9.83 8.86
CA VAL A 109 20.15 -10.10 9.53
C VAL A 109 20.70 -8.81 10.16
N ALA A 110 20.69 -7.71 9.42
CA ALA A 110 21.11 -6.41 9.93
C ALA A 110 20.27 -5.97 11.15
N LEU A 111 18.94 -6.15 11.08
CA LEU A 111 18.05 -5.83 12.20
C LEU A 111 18.36 -6.69 13.44
N LEU A 112 18.53 -8.01 13.27
CA LEU A 112 18.84 -8.90 14.39
C LEU A 112 20.19 -8.54 15.03
N ASN A 113 21.21 -8.24 14.22
CA ASN A 113 22.50 -7.77 14.71
C ASN A 113 22.37 -6.47 15.53
N MET A 114 21.58 -5.50 15.06
CA MET A 114 21.32 -4.24 15.80
C MET A 114 20.59 -4.49 17.13
N LEU A 115 19.68 -5.47 17.16
CA LEU A 115 18.93 -5.84 18.35
C LEU A 115 19.72 -6.73 19.32
N GLN A 116 20.94 -7.14 18.94
CA GLN A 116 21.82 -8.03 19.72
C GLN A 116 21.11 -9.33 20.13
N VAL A 117 20.45 -9.98 19.17
CA VAL A 117 19.69 -11.23 19.35
C VAL A 117 20.16 -12.35 18.43
#